data_AF-A0A535ISW6-F1
#
_entry.id   AF-A0A535ISW6-F1
#
_cell.length_a   1.000
_cell.length_b   1.000
_cell.length_c   1.000
_cell.angle_alpha   90.00
_cell.angle_beta   90.00
_cell.angle_gamma   90.00
#
_symmetry.space_group_name_H-M   'P 1'
#
loop_
_entity.id
_entity.type
_entity.pdbx_description
1 polymer ?
#
loop_
_entity_poly.entity_id
_entity_poly.type
_entity_poly.pdbx_seq_one_letter_code
_entity_poly.pdbx_strand_id
1 'polypeptide(L)'
;MAGTPGMPTTARRPARRPRPATTAGPDRDPARATDLARAGDEEAPPGGWAPPGWCADASSGRPATPARSCSYWDPLARSATASCRRLSAMIVVVGNPIGRAAELGGGVDGTAVRAAIAAARAGADVQLVGKTGEDPLGDEVLAALATAGVGHAAMLRDPDHPTPLAVPDDAPAPHAMLDGDEEPRNAVLPTDPAERPALDAADVELALRYLADQRVIVVAEPQADPVVAAVAEAADYAGARLVVVTSASSQRPARALVVEPPADDRDGLFGSLLGELAVLLDRGASPDEALRGLAERAGATPAGE
;
A
#
# COMPACT_ATOMS: atom_id res chain seq x y z
N MET A 1 -15.95 35.48 -55.90
CA MET A 1 -14.57 35.97 -55.82
C MET A 1 -13.85 35.15 -54.78
N ALA A 2 -12.88 34.36 -55.23
CA ALA A 2 -12.09 33.44 -54.42
C ALA A 2 -11.02 34.22 -53.63
N GLY A 3 -10.86 33.89 -52.35
CA GLY A 3 -9.79 34.38 -51.49
C GLY A 3 -9.20 33.21 -50.70
N THR A 4 -8.09 32.68 -51.22
CA THR A 4 -7.30 31.54 -50.74
C THR A 4 -6.67 31.82 -49.35
N PRO A 5 -6.48 30.80 -48.49
CA PRO A 5 -6.07 30.95 -47.10
C PRO A 5 -4.56 31.16 -46.93
N GLY A 6 -4.19 31.97 -45.92
CA GLY A 6 -2.81 32.22 -45.52
C GLY A 6 -2.16 31.02 -44.83
N MET A 7 -0.99 30.63 -45.34
CA MET A 7 -0.14 29.55 -44.83
C MET A 7 0.45 29.86 -43.44
N PRO A 8 0.69 28.82 -42.60
CA PRO A 8 1.34 28.96 -41.31
C PRO A 8 2.86 29.14 -41.43
N THR A 9 3.39 30.12 -40.70
CA THR A 9 4.81 30.42 -40.56
C THR A 9 5.52 29.31 -39.79
N THR A 10 6.54 28.72 -40.42
CA THR A 10 7.39 27.67 -39.87
C THR A 10 8.27 28.20 -38.74
N ALA A 11 7.97 27.83 -37.50
CA ALA A 11 8.83 28.10 -36.35
C ALA A 11 10.10 27.21 -36.43
N ARG A 12 11.24 27.88 -36.56
CA ARG A 12 12.59 27.29 -36.61
C ARG A 12 12.93 26.52 -35.34
N ARG A 13 13.29 25.26 -35.52
CA ARG A 13 13.86 24.34 -34.54
C ARG A 13 15.21 24.88 -34.00
N PRO A 14 15.41 25.07 -32.69
CA PRO A 14 16.71 25.46 -32.15
C PRO A 14 17.71 24.30 -32.21
N ALA A 15 18.95 24.64 -32.57
CA ALA A 15 20.06 23.72 -32.81
C ALA A 15 20.48 22.95 -31.55
N ARG A 16 20.70 21.63 -31.72
CA ARG A 16 21.29 20.75 -30.71
C ARG A 16 22.71 21.23 -30.36
N ARG A 17 22.96 21.51 -29.07
CA ARG A 17 24.31 21.71 -28.54
C ARG A 17 25.08 20.36 -28.53
N PRO A 18 26.37 20.33 -28.90
CA PRO A 18 27.19 19.13 -28.83
C PRO A 18 27.54 18.75 -27.38
N ARG A 19 27.57 17.44 -27.11
CA ARG A 19 28.02 16.83 -25.84
C ARG A 19 29.53 17.04 -25.66
N PRO A 20 30.04 17.42 -24.46
CA PRO A 20 31.46 17.34 -24.18
C PRO A 20 31.91 15.88 -23.98
N ALA A 21 33.14 15.63 -24.44
CA ALA A 21 33.79 14.33 -24.50
C ALA A 21 34.19 13.77 -23.13
N THR A 22 34.19 12.45 -23.07
CA THR A 22 34.75 11.55 -22.07
C THR A 22 36.20 11.87 -21.70
N THR A 23 36.49 11.95 -20.40
CA THR A 23 37.84 11.73 -19.85
C THR A 23 37.92 10.32 -19.27
N ALA A 24 38.90 9.57 -19.76
CA ALA A 24 39.23 8.21 -19.38
C ALA A 24 40.26 8.16 -18.24
N GLY A 25 40.17 7.09 -17.44
CA GLY A 25 41.30 6.47 -16.71
C GLY A 25 40.99 6.07 -15.25
N PRO A 26 41.64 5.04 -14.67
CA PRO A 26 42.59 4.08 -15.27
C PRO A 26 42.18 2.59 -15.12
N ASP A 27 42.85 1.79 -15.95
CA ASP A 27 42.85 0.33 -16.05
C ASP A 27 42.87 -0.42 -14.71
N ARG A 28 42.00 -1.43 -14.59
CA ARG A 28 42.19 -2.55 -13.66
C ARG A 28 42.72 -3.74 -14.44
N ASP A 29 44.02 -3.95 -14.29
CA ASP A 29 44.77 -5.11 -14.76
C ASP A 29 44.25 -6.41 -14.08
N PRO A 30 43.77 -7.42 -14.84
CA PRO A 30 43.23 -8.66 -14.28
C PRO A 30 44.29 -9.69 -13.86
N ALA A 31 45.59 -9.38 -13.88
CA ALA A 31 46.67 -10.35 -13.65
C ALA A 31 47.20 -10.46 -12.21
N ARG A 32 46.37 -10.24 -11.17
CA ARG A 32 46.81 -10.38 -9.75
C ARG A 32 45.95 -11.30 -8.87
N ALA A 33 45.19 -12.21 -9.48
CA ALA A 33 44.29 -13.13 -8.77
C ALA A 33 44.82 -14.57 -8.62
N THR A 34 46.06 -14.84 -8.97
CA THR A 34 46.64 -16.19 -8.87
C THR A 34 48.07 -16.11 -8.40
N ASP A 35 48.26 -16.06 -7.09
CA ASP A 35 49.44 -16.59 -6.41
C ASP A 35 49.24 -16.44 -4.91
N LEU A 36 48.70 -17.49 -4.28
CA LEU A 36 48.90 -17.86 -2.88
C LEU A 36 48.23 -19.23 -2.68
N ALA A 37 48.73 -20.22 -3.41
CA ALA A 37 48.51 -21.63 -3.13
C ALA A 37 49.86 -22.33 -3.15
N ARG A 38 50.19 -23.00 -2.03
CA ARG A 38 51.41 -23.76 -1.70
C ARG A 38 52.62 -22.96 -1.23
N ALA A 39 52.90 -23.03 0.07
CA ALA A 39 53.82 -24.00 0.67
C ALA A 39 53.94 -23.76 2.17
N GLY A 40 54.22 -24.81 2.95
CA GLY A 40 54.72 -24.69 4.32
C GLY A 40 53.96 -25.50 5.36
N ASP A 41 54.43 -26.73 5.58
CA ASP A 41 54.24 -27.46 6.82
C ASP A 41 54.80 -26.65 8.01
N GLU A 42 53.99 -26.35 9.02
CA GLU A 42 54.47 -25.96 10.35
C GLU A 42 53.44 -26.32 11.43
N GLU A 43 53.83 -27.32 12.22
CA GLU A 43 53.53 -27.59 13.64
C GLU A 43 52.13 -27.31 14.21
N ALA A 44 51.45 -28.42 14.57
CA ALA A 44 50.19 -28.42 15.32
C ALA A 44 50.36 -27.89 16.76
N PRO A 45 49.45 -27.04 17.27
CA PRO A 45 49.45 -26.63 18.67
C PRO A 45 48.99 -27.79 19.58
N PRO A 46 49.58 -27.97 20.78
CA PRO A 46 49.13 -28.97 21.72
C PRO A 46 47.86 -28.46 22.43
N GLY A 47 46.80 -29.26 22.41
CA GLY A 47 45.63 -29.06 23.28
C GLY A 47 44.34 -28.71 22.54
N GLY A 48 43.67 -29.73 22.01
CA GLY A 48 42.24 -29.98 22.21
C GLY A 48 41.25 -28.83 22.07
N TRP A 49 41.30 -28.03 21.00
CA TRP A 49 40.19 -27.15 20.64
C TRP A 49 39.70 -27.43 19.22
N ALA A 50 38.45 -27.87 19.11
CA ALA A 50 37.72 -28.00 17.85
C ALA A 50 36.66 -26.88 17.78
N PRO A 51 36.42 -26.26 16.61
CA PRO A 51 35.34 -25.28 16.46
C PRO A 51 33.97 -25.96 16.69
N PRO A 52 33.00 -25.27 17.30
CA PRO A 52 31.69 -25.86 17.58
C PRO A 52 30.91 -26.03 16.28
N GLY A 53 30.56 -27.26 15.92
CA GLY A 53 29.67 -27.56 14.78
C GLY A 53 30.04 -28.79 13.93
N TRP A 54 31.19 -29.42 14.17
CA TRP A 54 31.56 -30.66 13.49
C TRP A 54 31.63 -31.83 14.46
N CYS A 55 30.69 -32.78 14.32
CA CYS A 55 30.92 -34.15 14.75
C CYS A 55 31.37 -34.95 13.53
N ALA A 56 32.55 -35.54 13.61
CA ALA A 56 32.92 -36.65 12.75
C ALA A 56 32.02 -37.84 13.10
N ASP A 57 31.28 -38.36 12.13
CA ASP A 57 30.53 -39.59 12.28
C ASP A 57 31.49 -40.76 12.03
N ALA A 58 31.98 -41.37 13.12
CA ALA A 58 32.85 -42.53 13.05
C ALA A 58 32.41 -43.55 14.10
N SER A 59 31.27 -44.20 13.85
CA SER A 59 31.03 -45.64 14.08
C SER A 59 29.54 -45.92 14.34
N SER A 60 28.73 -46.09 13.29
CA SER A 60 27.68 -47.12 13.25
C SER A 60 27.03 -47.15 11.86
N GLY A 61 27.13 -48.28 11.17
CA GLY A 61 26.54 -48.46 9.84
C GLY A 61 25.02 -48.66 9.87
N ARG A 62 24.25 -47.59 10.12
CA ARG A 62 22.80 -47.53 9.86
C ARG A 62 22.37 -46.13 9.40
N PRO A 63 21.43 -46.02 8.44
CA PRO A 63 20.97 -44.72 7.97
C PRO A 63 20.06 -44.04 9.02
N ALA A 64 20.45 -42.86 9.48
CA ALA A 64 19.64 -42.05 10.40
C ALA A 64 18.67 -41.15 9.62
N THR A 65 17.38 -41.37 9.87
CA THR A 65 16.22 -40.56 9.49
C THR A 65 16.30 -39.16 10.10
N PRO A 66 15.92 -38.06 9.41
CA PRO A 66 16.05 -36.72 9.99
C PRO A 66 14.88 -36.43 10.94
N ALA A 67 15.16 -36.47 12.25
CA ALA A 67 14.30 -35.84 13.24
C ALA A 67 15.13 -34.89 14.11
N ARG A 68 14.70 -33.63 14.09
CA ARG A 68 14.57 -32.75 15.25
C ARG A 68 15.82 -32.54 16.10
N SER A 69 16.53 -31.45 15.85
CA SER A 69 16.82 -30.39 16.84
C SER A 69 18.04 -29.58 16.39
N CYS A 70 17.83 -28.29 16.14
CA CYS A 70 18.89 -27.30 16.12
C CYS A 70 18.33 -26.09 16.87
N SER A 71 18.75 -25.96 18.12
CA SER A 71 18.49 -24.82 18.99
C SER A 71 19.80 -24.49 19.70
N TYR A 72 20.71 -23.84 18.99
CA TYR A 72 21.78 -23.07 19.61
C TYR A 72 22.37 -22.14 18.55
N TRP A 73 22.17 -20.83 18.72
CA TRP A 73 22.36 -19.74 17.76
C TRP A 73 21.26 -19.55 16.72
N ASP A 74 20.15 -18.92 17.13
CA ASP A 74 19.50 -17.95 16.26
C ASP A 74 18.55 -17.00 17.02
N PRO A 75 18.88 -15.72 17.23
CA PRO A 75 17.87 -14.69 17.52
C PRO A 75 16.96 -14.41 16.30
N LEU A 76 17.21 -15.04 15.15
CA LEU A 76 16.36 -15.01 13.96
C LEU A 76 15.59 -16.32 13.71
N ALA A 77 15.60 -17.29 14.64
CA ALA A 77 14.73 -18.48 14.61
C ALA A 77 13.28 -18.16 15.04
N ARG A 78 12.69 -17.11 14.46
CA ARG A 78 11.30 -17.19 14.01
C ARG A 78 11.31 -17.79 12.59
N SER A 79 11.71 -19.05 12.48
CA SER A 79 11.67 -19.80 11.22
C SER A 79 11.34 -21.25 11.52
N ALA A 80 10.19 -21.73 11.01
CA ALA A 80 9.91 -23.13 10.65
C ALA A 80 8.42 -23.42 10.38
N THR A 81 7.54 -22.41 10.30
CA THR A 81 6.39 -22.47 9.37
C THR A 81 6.77 -21.77 8.08
N ALA A 82 7.83 -22.26 7.44
CA ALA A 82 8.00 -22.12 6.00
C ALA A 82 6.94 -22.99 5.31
N SER A 83 5.67 -22.68 5.54
CA SER A 83 4.67 -22.82 4.49
C SER A 83 5.17 -21.91 3.38
N CYS A 84 5.28 -22.41 2.15
CA CYS A 84 5.71 -21.64 0.99
C CYS A 84 5.25 -20.19 1.15
N ARG A 85 6.18 -19.25 1.38
CA ARG A 85 5.89 -17.84 1.14
C ARG A 85 5.63 -17.78 -0.35
N ARG A 86 4.37 -18.04 -0.74
CA ARG A 86 3.80 -17.45 -1.95
C ARG A 86 4.27 -16.01 -1.87
N LEU A 87 4.93 -15.52 -2.91
CA LEU A 87 5.21 -14.09 -3.09
C LEU A 87 3.98 -13.37 -2.55
N SER A 88 4.14 -12.69 -1.41
CA SER A 88 2.99 -12.20 -0.64
C SER A 88 2.22 -11.30 -1.58
N ALA A 89 1.04 -11.75 -1.96
CA ALA A 89 0.19 -10.95 -2.81
C ALA A 89 -0.19 -9.66 -2.08
N MET A 90 -0.28 -8.57 -2.83
CA MET A 90 -0.47 -7.25 -2.26
C MET A 90 -1.95 -6.85 -2.33
N ILE A 91 -2.45 -6.28 -1.23
CA ILE A 91 -3.71 -5.53 -1.22
C ILE A 91 -3.37 -4.07 -1.50
N VAL A 92 -4.03 -3.47 -2.48
CA VAL A 92 -3.91 -2.04 -2.76
C VAL A 92 -5.19 -1.33 -2.37
N VAL A 93 -5.06 -0.26 -1.60
CA VAL A 93 -6.18 0.63 -1.25
C VAL A 93 -5.96 1.96 -1.94
N VAL A 94 -6.98 2.44 -2.65
CA VAL A 94 -7.00 3.70 -3.38
C VAL A 94 -7.91 4.68 -2.64
N GLY A 95 -7.35 5.81 -2.26
CA GLY A 95 -8.04 6.92 -1.62
C GLY A 95 -7.10 7.81 -0.82
N ASN A 96 -7.54 9.01 -0.50
CA ASN A 96 -6.69 10.02 0.12
C ASN A 96 -6.70 9.92 1.65
N PRO A 97 -5.54 10.00 2.31
CA PRO A 97 -5.46 10.06 3.76
C PRO A 97 -5.87 11.44 4.28
N ILE A 98 -6.37 11.46 5.50
CA ILE A 98 -6.69 12.67 6.25
C ILE A 98 -5.80 12.66 7.50
N GLY A 99 -5.06 13.72 7.77
CA GLY A 99 -4.38 13.89 9.06
C GLY A 99 -5.41 14.08 10.17
N ARG A 100 -5.08 13.71 11.41
CA ARG A 100 -5.98 13.91 12.54
C ARG A 100 -5.36 14.85 13.55
N ALA A 101 -6.09 15.88 13.95
CA ALA A 101 -5.63 16.86 14.94
C ALA A 101 -5.33 16.19 16.28
N ALA A 102 -4.40 16.78 17.04
CA ALA A 102 -3.95 16.21 18.32
C ALA A 102 -5.09 16.09 19.34
N GLU A 103 -6.06 17.02 19.28
CA GLU A 103 -7.28 17.04 20.09
C GLU A 103 -8.16 15.81 19.85
N LEU A 104 -8.11 15.24 18.65
CA LEU A 104 -8.79 13.99 18.29
C LEU A 104 -7.90 12.75 18.50
N GLY A 105 -6.80 12.90 19.24
CA GLY A 105 -5.84 11.83 19.52
C GLY A 105 -4.69 11.71 18.50
N GLY A 106 -4.63 12.60 17.50
CA GLY A 106 -3.56 12.64 16.51
C GLY A 106 -3.57 11.49 15.50
N GLY A 107 -2.61 11.52 14.56
CA GLY A 107 -2.37 10.44 13.61
C GLY A 107 -3.10 10.61 12.28
N VAL A 108 -3.69 9.52 11.78
CA VAL A 108 -4.29 9.45 10.44
C VAL A 108 -5.73 8.94 10.49
N ASP A 109 -6.52 9.40 9.53
CA ASP A 109 -7.93 9.11 9.35
C ASP A 109 -8.29 9.02 7.85
N GLY A 110 -9.56 8.78 7.56
CA GLY A 110 -10.12 8.56 6.23
C GLY A 110 -10.46 7.09 5.98
N THR A 111 -11.50 6.85 5.19
CA THR A 111 -12.00 5.49 4.91
C THR A 111 -10.92 4.59 4.31
N ALA A 112 -10.14 5.12 3.36
CA ALA A 112 -9.02 4.42 2.74
C ALA A 112 -7.94 4.02 3.75
N VAL A 113 -7.56 4.95 4.63
CA VAL A 113 -6.56 4.68 5.67
C VAL A 113 -7.06 3.64 6.66
N ARG A 114 -8.32 3.74 7.11
CA ARG A 114 -8.90 2.76 8.03
C ARG A 114 -8.97 1.36 7.42
N ALA A 115 -9.32 1.27 6.15
CA ALA A 115 -9.28 0.00 5.40
C ALA A 115 -7.86 -0.57 5.33
N ALA A 116 -6.89 0.26 4.98
CA ALA A 116 -5.49 -0.15 4.90
C ALA A 116 -4.95 -0.63 6.26
N ILE A 117 -5.23 0.11 7.34
CA ILE A 117 -4.82 -0.23 8.70
C ILE A 117 -5.49 -1.54 9.17
N ALA A 118 -6.79 -1.73 8.91
CA ALA A 118 -7.48 -2.96 9.26
C ALA A 118 -6.88 -4.17 8.53
N ALA A 119 -6.59 -4.03 7.24
CA ALA A 119 -5.93 -5.08 6.47
C ALA A 119 -4.49 -5.37 6.97
N ALA A 120 -3.71 -4.34 7.26
CA ALA A 120 -2.35 -4.49 7.81
C ALA A 120 -2.36 -5.17 9.19
N ARG A 121 -3.31 -4.80 10.08
CA ARG A 121 -3.51 -5.45 11.39
C ARG A 121 -3.88 -6.93 11.26
N ALA A 122 -4.53 -7.32 10.17
CA ALA A 122 -4.84 -8.72 9.86
C ALA A 122 -3.64 -9.49 9.25
N GLY A 123 -2.47 -8.83 9.12
CA GLY A 123 -1.22 -9.42 8.63
C GLY A 123 -1.07 -9.44 7.11
N ALA A 124 -1.91 -8.70 6.37
CA ALA A 124 -1.75 -8.57 4.92
C ALA A 124 -0.62 -7.60 4.55
N ASP A 125 -0.03 -7.78 3.36
CA ASP A 125 0.85 -6.78 2.75
C ASP A 125 -0.03 -5.76 2.02
N VAL A 126 0.02 -4.49 2.46
CA VAL A 126 -0.91 -3.45 2.04
C VAL A 126 -0.17 -2.22 1.59
N GLN A 127 -0.55 -1.68 0.43
CA GLN A 127 -0.10 -0.38 -0.05
C GLN A 127 -1.29 0.57 -0.19
N LEU A 128 -1.10 1.81 0.27
CA LEU A 128 -2.01 2.92 0.02
C LEU A 128 -1.55 3.70 -1.21
N VAL A 129 -2.48 3.94 -2.13
CA VAL A 129 -2.34 4.84 -3.27
C VAL A 129 -3.24 6.05 -2.99
N GLY A 130 -2.62 7.21 -2.89
CA GLY A 130 -3.28 8.44 -2.47
C GLY A 130 -2.37 9.64 -2.66
N LYS A 131 -2.88 10.82 -2.31
CA LYS A 131 -2.16 12.08 -2.40
C LYS A 131 -2.22 12.81 -1.06
N THR A 132 -1.12 13.44 -0.70
CA THR A 132 -1.00 14.37 0.45
C THR A 132 -0.46 15.69 -0.06
N GLY A 133 -0.66 16.77 0.70
CA GLY A 133 0.01 18.03 0.41
C GLY A 133 1.52 17.94 0.65
N GLU A 134 2.29 18.82 0.02
CA GLU A 134 3.73 18.98 0.29
C GLU A 134 3.96 19.87 1.52
N ASP A 135 3.54 19.37 2.69
CA ASP A 135 3.57 20.10 3.95
C ASP A 135 3.96 19.20 5.15
N PRO A 136 4.29 19.79 6.32
CA PRO A 136 4.66 19.02 7.50
C PRO A 136 3.58 18.04 7.96
N LEU A 137 2.31 18.38 7.80
CA LEU A 137 1.21 17.48 8.13
C LEU A 137 1.23 16.24 7.23
N GLY A 138 1.51 16.41 5.94
CA GLY A 138 1.71 15.31 5.02
C GLY A 138 2.87 14.40 5.44
N ASP A 139 3.97 14.95 5.96
CA ASP A 139 5.09 14.16 6.48
C ASP A 139 4.67 13.33 7.71
N GLU A 140 3.89 13.93 8.61
CA GLU A 140 3.31 13.24 9.76
C GLU A 140 2.35 12.12 9.33
N VAL A 141 1.54 12.34 8.29
CA VAL A 141 0.67 11.32 7.70
C VAL A 141 1.49 10.12 7.20
N LEU A 142 2.58 10.36 6.45
CA LEU A 142 3.44 9.28 5.96
C LEU A 142 4.10 8.51 7.12
N ALA A 143 4.58 9.21 8.14
CA ALA A 143 5.15 8.60 9.34
C ALA A 143 4.12 7.75 10.12
N ALA A 144 2.87 8.22 10.22
CA ALA A 144 1.78 7.50 10.85
C ALA A 144 1.36 6.25 10.06
N LEU A 145 1.32 6.32 8.72
CA LEU A 145 1.10 5.15 7.86
C LEU A 145 2.18 4.10 8.05
N ALA A 146 3.45 4.52 8.08
CA ALA A 146 4.59 3.62 8.35
C ALA A 146 4.46 2.94 9.72
N THR A 147 4.10 3.71 10.75
CA THR A 147 3.89 3.21 12.13
C THR A 147 2.74 2.20 12.19
N ALA A 148 1.71 2.39 11.37
CA ALA A 148 0.58 1.48 11.27
C ALA A 148 0.85 0.23 10.41
N GLY A 149 2.04 0.10 9.82
CA GLY A 149 2.40 -1.02 8.95
C GLY A 149 1.80 -0.94 7.54
N VAL A 150 1.34 0.25 7.13
CA VAL A 150 0.79 0.50 5.79
C VAL A 150 1.90 1.00 4.88
N GLY A 151 2.11 0.30 3.77
CA GLY A 151 3.00 0.74 2.72
C GLY A 151 2.48 2.00 2.04
N HIS A 152 3.37 2.95 1.80
CA HIS A 152 3.07 4.27 1.26
C HIS A 152 4.03 4.65 0.13
N ALA A 153 4.58 3.65 -0.56
CA ALA A 153 5.51 3.87 -1.67
C ALA A 153 4.83 4.52 -2.89
N ALA A 154 3.50 4.39 -3.00
CA ALA A 154 2.68 4.97 -4.05
C ALA A 154 1.89 6.21 -3.58
N MET A 155 2.32 6.84 -2.48
CA MET A 155 1.79 8.13 -2.06
C MET A 155 2.41 9.26 -2.87
N LEU A 156 1.55 10.10 -3.44
CA LEU A 156 1.95 11.29 -4.18
C LEU A 156 1.90 12.53 -3.28
N ARG A 157 2.67 13.54 -3.68
CA ARG A 157 2.75 14.85 -3.03
C ARG A 157 2.21 15.91 -3.98
N ASP A 158 1.30 16.73 -3.47
CA ASP A 158 0.70 17.85 -4.17
C ASP A 158 1.21 19.16 -3.57
N PRO A 159 2.03 19.93 -4.30
CA PRO A 159 2.53 21.21 -3.80
C PRO A 159 1.45 22.31 -3.82
N ASP A 160 0.36 22.12 -4.58
CA ASP A 160 -0.66 23.13 -4.80
C ASP A 160 -1.85 23.00 -3.82
N HIS A 161 -2.02 21.84 -3.19
CA HIS A 161 -3.11 21.57 -2.24
C HIS A 161 -2.59 21.05 -0.90
N PRO A 162 -3.04 21.60 0.24
CA PRO A 162 -2.58 21.15 1.56
C PRO A 162 -3.14 19.78 1.95
N THR A 163 -2.43 19.07 2.81
CA THR A 163 -2.89 17.80 3.39
C THR A 163 -4.19 18.02 4.16
N PRO A 164 -5.26 17.24 3.89
CA PRO A 164 -6.50 17.38 4.65
C PRO A 164 -6.31 17.06 6.13
N LEU A 165 -6.96 17.83 7.01
CA LEU A 165 -6.90 17.67 8.46
C LEU A 165 -8.30 17.53 9.06
N ALA A 166 -8.56 16.44 9.78
CA ALA A 166 -9.73 16.28 10.62
C ALA A 166 -9.51 17.02 11.94
N VAL A 167 -10.44 17.92 12.26
CA VAL A 167 -10.50 18.73 13.50
C VAL A 167 -11.86 18.50 14.18
N PRO A 168 -11.99 18.73 15.51
CA PRO A 168 -13.29 18.74 16.16
C PRO A 168 -14.24 19.74 15.48
N ASP A 169 -15.54 19.42 15.40
CA ASP A 169 -16.53 20.42 14.95
C ASP A 169 -16.79 21.42 16.07
N ASP A 170 -16.47 22.68 15.82
CA ASP A 170 -16.82 23.77 16.72
C ASP A 170 -18.10 24.52 16.26
N ALA A 171 -18.81 24.02 15.23
CA ALA A 171 -20.02 24.67 14.74
C ALA A 171 -21.10 24.71 15.84
N PRO A 172 -21.64 25.90 16.20
CA PRO A 172 -22.76 25.97 17.12
C PRO A 172 -23.97 25.32 16.46
N ALA A 173 -24.42 24.19 16.98
CA ALA A 173 -25.61 23.50 16.49
C ALA A 173 -26.78 24.50 16.41
N PRO A 174 -27.23 24.88 15.20
CA PRO A 174 -28.50 25.57 15.10
C PRO A 174 -29.52 24.57 15.64
N HIS A 175 -30.30 24.97 16.65
CA HIS A 175 -31.34 24.16 17.30
C HIS A 175 -30.91 23.21 18.44
N ALA A 176 -29.78 23.42 19.14
CA ALA A 176 -29.50 22.74 20.42
C ALA A 176 -30.40 23.24 21.59
N MET A 177 -31.71 23.12 21.42
CA MET A 177 -32.70 23.03 22.48
C MET A 177 -33.84 22.19 21.90
N LEU A 178 -33.67 20.87 21.95
CA LEU A 178 -34.64 19.76 21.94
C LEU A 178 -33.94 18.58 21.22
N ASP A 179 -33.71 17.50 21.96
CA ASP A 179 -32.94 16.28 21.63
C ASP A 179 -31.41 16.44 21.76
N GLY A 180 -30.94 16.44 23.01
CA GLY A 180 -29.51 16.28 23.29
C GLY A 180 -29.09 14.85 23.04
N ASP A 181 -28.38 14.59 21.93
CA ASP A 181 -27.46 13.45 21.68
C ASP A 181 -26.76 13.58 20.30
N GLU A 182 -26.74 14.76 19.66
CA GLU A 182 -25.98 14.97 18.43
C GLU A 182 -24.53 15.33 18.78
N GLU A 183 -23.69 14.31 18.96
CA GLU A 183 -22.24 14.54 19.08
C GLU A 183 -21.69 15.21 17.81
N PRO A 184 -20.83 16.24 17.95
CA PRO A 184 -20.30 17.00 16.81
C PRO A 184 -19.51 16.10 15.85
N ARG A 185 -19.76 16.24 14.54
CA ARG A 185 -19.04 15.50 13.48
C ARG A 185 -17.72 16.20 13.15
N ASN A 186 -16.58 15.54 13.36
CA ASN A 186 -15.28 16.11 13.00
C ASN A 186 -15.28 16.79 11.60
N ALA A 187 -14.92 18.06 11.56
CA ALA A 187 -14.79 18.81 10.32
C ALA A 187 -13.46 18.44 9.64
N VAL A 188 -13.44 18.46 8.30
CA VAL A 188 -12.21 18.25 7.51
C VAL A 188 -11.83 19.55 6.84
N LEU A 189 -10.59 19.99 7.08
CA LEU A 189 -9.99 21.18 6.47
C LEU A 189 -9.04 20.79 5.33
N PRO A 190 -8.94 21.57 4.23
CA PRO A 190 -9.86 22.64 3.86
C PRO A 190 -11.30 22.15 3.71
N THR A 191 -12.28 22.98 4.06
CA THR A 191 -13.70 22.60 4.03
C THR A 191 -14.20 22.32 2.61
N ASP A 192 -13.70 23.08 1.63
CA ASP A 192 -13.98 22.84 0.22
C ASP A 192 -13.19 21.61 -0.26
N PRO A 193 -13.85 20.54 -0.74
CA PRO A 193 -13.15 19.38 -1.29
C PRO A 193 -12.32 19.71 -2.54
N ALA A 194 -12.64 20.77 -3.29
CA ALA A 194 -11.87 21.18 -4.46
C ALA A 194 -10.48 21.76 -4.11
N GLU A 195 -10.29 22.19 -2.85
CA GLU A 195 -9.02 22.68 -2.33
C GLU A 195 -8.15 21.55 -1.75
N ARG A 196 -8.62 20.30 -1.82
CA ARG A 196 -7.90 19.12 -1.32
C ARG A 196 -7.16 18.43 -2.46
N PRO A 197 -6.04 17.72 -2.17
CA PRO A 197 -5.40 16.86 -3.14
C PRO A 197 -6.41 15.86 -3.73
N ALA A 198 -6.44 15.77 -5.05
CA ALA A 198 -7.29 14.83 -5.78
C ALA A 198 -6.43 13.86 -6.60
N LEU A 199 -6.84 12.59 -6.62
CA LEU A 199 -6.27 11.60 -7.51
C LEU A 199 -6.86 11.76 -8.91
N ASP A 200 -6.00 11.69 -9.92
CA ASP A 200 -6.43 11.53 -11.30
C ASP A 200 -6.13 10.11 -11.83
N ALA A 201 -6.56 9.83 -13.05
CA ALA A 201 -6.35 8.52 -13.67
C ALA A 201 -4.85 8.21 -13.88
N ALA A 202 -4.05 9.21 -14.26
CA ALA A 202 -2.64 9.01 -14.55
C ALA A 202 -1.83 8.71 -13.27
N ASP A 203 -2.19 9.35 -12.15
CA ASP A 203 -1.65 9.08 -10.83
C ASP A 203 -1.82 7.60 -10.45
N VAL A 204 -3.04 7.07 -10.63
CA VAL A 204 -3.36 5.68 -10.26
C VAL A 204 -2.77 4.67 -11.26
N GLU A 205 -2.81 4.96 -12.56
CA GLU A 205 -2.14 4.15 -13.57
C GLU A 205 -0.63 4.02 -13.29
N LEU A 206 0.02 5.13 -12.92
CA LEU A 206 1.43 5.14 -12.57
C LEU A 206 1.68 4.30 -11.32
N ALA A 207 0.91 4.53 -10.25
CA ALA A 207 1.02 3.80 -9.01
C ALA A 207 0.85 2.28 -9.20
N LEU A 208 -0.20 1.86 -9.90
CA LEU A 208 -0.50 0.44 -10.13
C LEU A 208 0.48 -0.23 -11.11
N ARG A 209 1.21 0.54 -11.92
CA ARG A 209 2.32 0.01 -12.72
C ARG A 209 3.57 -0.25 -11.89
N TYR A 210 3.78 0.51 -10.82
CA TYR A 210 4.93 0.36 -9.92
C TYR A 210 4.70 -0.70 -8.84
N LEU A 211 3.48 -0.80 -8.34
CA LEU A 211 3.08 -1.86 -7.44
C LEU A 211 2.92 -3.14 -8.28
N ALA A 212 3.64 -4.20 -7.94
CA ALA A 212 3.52 -5.49 -8.64
C ALA A 212 2.68 -6.47 -7.79
N ASP A 213 2.14 -7.48 -8.44
CA ASP A 213 1.46 -8.61 -7.80
C ASP A 213 0.23 -8.22 -6.94
N GLN A 214 -0.55 -7.22 -7.38
CA GLN A 214 -1.81 -6.89 -6.71
C GLN A 214 -2.81 -8.04 -6.88
N ARG A 215 -3.40 -8.48 -5.77
CA ARG A 215 -4.50 -9.45 -5.79
C ARG A 215 -5.86 -8.84 -5.53
N VAL A 216 -5.90 -7.79 -4.73
CA VAL A 216 -7.12 -7.09 -4.39
C VAL A 216 -6.84 -5.60 -4.49
N ILE A 217 -7.69 -4.88 -5.22
CA ILE A 217 -7.67 -3.43 -5.29
C ILE A 217 -8.98 -2.91 -4.72
N VAL A 218 -8.90 -1.98 -3.78
CA VAL A 218 -10.05 -1.36 -3.11
C VAL A 218 -10.07 0.12 -3.43
N VAL A 219 -11.09 0.59 -4.14
CA VAL A 219 -11.39 2.02 -4.26
C VAL A 219 -12.27 2.39 -3.07
N ALA A 220 -11.66 2.95 -2.02
CA ALA A 220 -12.26 3.01 -0.68
C ALA A 220 -13.22 4.19 -0.46
N GLU A 221 -13.30 5.11 -1.42
CA GLU A 221 -14.21 6.26 -1.41
C GLU A 221 -14.63 6.57 -2.85
N PRO A 222 -15.73 7.31 -3.07
CA PRO A 222 -16.15 7.69 -4.41
C PRO A 222 -15.05 8.47 -5.15
N GLN A 223 -14.68 8.00 -6.34
CA GLN A 223 -13.69 8.62 -7.22
C GLN A 223 -14.33 9.05 -8.54
N ALA A 224 -13.67 9.94 -9.26
CA ALA A 224 -14.10 10.32 -10.61
C ALA A 224 -14.07 9.12 -11.57
N ASP A 225 -14.99 9.09 -12.53
CA ASP A 225 -15.12 7.98 -13.51
C ASP A 225 -13.79 7.59 -14.19
N PRO A 226 -12.91 8.53 -14.61
CA PRO A 226 -11.61 8.17 -15.19
C PRO A 226 -10.70 7.40 -14.24
N VAL A 227 -10.73 7.69 -12.94
CA VAL A 227 -9.94 6.99 -11.92
C VAL A 227 -10.47 5.57 -11.74
N VAL A 228 -11.79 5.40 -11.65
CA VAL A 228 -12.42 4.08 -11.52
C VAL A 228 -12.15 3.22 -12.76
N ALA A 229 -12.18 3.83 -13.96
CA ALA A 229 -11.86 3.14 -15.21
C ALA A 229 -10.40 2.66 -15.25
N ALA A 230 -9.44 3.53 -14.86
CA ALA A 230 -8.03 3.18 -14.78
C ALA A 230 -7.76 2.03 -13.79
N VAL A 231 -8.40 2.08 -12.61
CA VAL A 231 -8.31 0.99 -11.62
C VAL A 231 -8.89 -0.30 -12.17
N ALA A 232 -10.03 -0.24 -12.85
CA ALA A 232 -10.67 -1.42 -13.44
C ALA A 232 -9.79 -2.06 -14.53
N GLU A 233 -9.19 -1.27 -15.41
CA GLU A 233 -8.26 -1.76 -16.42
C GLU A 233 -7.03 -2.43 -15.79
N ALA A 234 -6.44 -1.78 -14.77
CA ALA A 234 -5.31 -2.35 -14.03
C ALA A 234 -5.68 -3.66 -13.31
N ALA A 235 -6.87 -3.72 -12.70
CA ALA A 235 -7.36 -4.92 -12.03
C ALA A 235 -7.56 -6.07 -13.02
N ASP A 236 -8.17 -5.80 -14.18
CA ASP A 236 -8.37 -6.80 -15.23
C ASP A 236 -7.04 -7.31 -15.81
N TYR A 237 -6.07 -6.40 -16.01
CA TYR A 237 -4.73 -6.76 -16.47
C TYR A 237 -3.99 -7.65 -15.46
N ALA A 238 -4.04 -7.30 -14.17
CA ALA A 238 -3.40 -8.06 -13.09
C ALA A 238 -4.16 -9.36 -12.72
N GLY A 239 -5.41 -9.51 -13.17
CA GLY A 239 -6.32 -10.56 -12.68
C GLY A 239 -6.70 -10.36 -11.21
N ALA A 240 -6.65 -9.12 -10.71
CA ALA A 240 -6.98 -8.75 -9.35
C ALA A 240 -8.50 -8.69 -9.13
N ARG A 241 -8.91 -8.92 -7.89
CA ARG A 241 -10.27 -8.61 -7.43
C ARG A 241 -10.40 -7.10 -7.25
N LEU A 242 -11.52 -6.54 -7.67
CA LEU A 242 -11.81 -5.12 -7.52
C LEU A 242 -12.99 -4.92 -6.58
N VAL A 243 -12.82 -4.07 -5.56
CA VAL A 243 -13.89 -3.54 -4.72
C VAL A 243 -14.01 -2.05 -4.97
N VAL A 244 -15.23 -1.56 -5.21
CA VAL A 244 -15.47 -0.13 -5.45
C VAL A 244 -16.54 0.38 -4.50
N VAL A 245 -16.17 1.36 -3.68
CA VAL A 245 -17.12 2.16 -2.90
C VAL A 245 -17.75 3.20 -3.81
N THR A 246 -19.06 3.20 -3.90
CA THR A 246 -19.79 4.21 -4.66
C THR A 246 -21.11 4.54 -4.00
N SER A 247 -21.50 5.80 -4.05
CA SER A 247 -22.83 6.26 -3.63
C SER A 247 -23.87 6.17 -4.76
N ALA A 248 -23.44 6.18 -6.03
CA ALA A 248 -24.27 5.99 -7.23
C ALA A 248 -23.42 6.20 -8.51
N SER A 249 -22.43 5.36 -8.82
CA SER A 249 -21.70 5.51 -10.09
C SER A 249 -22.56 5.04 -11.26
N SER A 250 -22.66 5.86 -12.30
CA SER A 250 -23.23 5.53 -13.61
C SER A 250 -22.48 4.39 -14.32
N GLN A 251 -21.26 4.07 -13.89
CA GLN A 251 -20.40 3.06 -14.50
C GLN A 251 -19.94 2.01 -13.48
N ARG A 252 -20.57 0.84 -13.53
CA ARG A 252 -20.22 -0.33 -12.71
C ARG A 252 -19.29 -1.24 -13.52
N PRO A 253 -18.01 -1.41 -13.14
CA PRO A 253 -17.14 -2.38 -13.79
C PRO A 253 -17.72 -3.79 -13.64
N ALA A 254 -17.77 -4.57 -14.72
CA ALA A 254 -18.47 -5.86 -14.75
C ALA A 254 -17.96 -6.91 -13.74
N ARG A 255 -16.70 -6.76 -13.29
CA ARG A 255 -16.04 -7.68 -12.35
C ARG A 255 -15.74 -7.05 -10.99
N ALA A 256 -16.30 -5.87 -10.70
CA ALA A 256 -16.16 -5.22 -9.40
C ALA A 256 -17.24 -5.66 -8.42
N LEU A 257 -16.85 -5.91 -7.17
CA LEU A 257 -17.77 -5.91 -6.04
C LEU A 257 -18.06 -4.45 -5.68
N VAL A 258 -19.30 -4.02 -5.89
CA VAL A 258 -19.73 -2.66 -5.57
C VAL A 258 -20.31 -2.63 -4.18
N VAL A 259 -19.82 -1.70 -3.36
CA VAL A 259 -20.27 -1.51 -1.97
C VAL A 259 -20.77 -0.08 -1.84
N GLU A 260 -21.95 0.07 -1.25
CA GLU A 260 -22.50 1.38 -0.92
C GLU A 260 -22.01 1.78 0.49
N PRO A 261 -21.49 3.01 0.67
CA PRO A 261 -21.17 3.47 2.00
C PRO A 261 -22.45 3.61 2.83
N PRO A 262 -22.43 3.30 4.14
CA PRO A 262 -23.59 3.51 4.99
C PRO A 262 -23.92 5.02 5.05
N ALA A 263 -25.21 5.33 5.23
CA ALA A 263 -25.67 6.72 5.33
C ALA A 263 -25.03 7.48 6.51
N ASP A 264 -24.61 6.75 7.55
CA ASP A 264 -23.90 7.29 8.69
C ASP A 264 -22.76 6.35 9.12
N ASP A 265 -21.53 6.86 9.16
CA ASP A 265 -20.31 6.13 9.54
C ASP A 265 -19.50 6.91 10.59
N ARG A 266 -20.17 7.35 11.67
CA ARG A 266 -19.56 8.22 12.70
C ARG A 266 -18.29 7.61 13.30
N ASP A 267 -18.37 6.32 13.61
CA ASP A 267 -17.26 5.57 14.19
C ASP A 267 -16.18 5.21 13.16
N GLY A 268 -16.41 5.50 11.87
CA GLY A 268 -15.61 5.08 10.72
C GLY A 268 -15.34 3.57 10.69
N LEU A 269 -16.34 2.77 11.06
CA LEU A 269 -16.28 1.32 11.06
C LEU A 269 -16.30 0.78 9.62
N PHE A 270 -16.96 1.49 8.71
CA PHE A 270 -17.05 1.07 7.31
C PHE A 270 -15.67 0.86 6.69
N GLY A 271 -14.74 1.80 6.88
CA GLY A 271 -13.37 1.64 6.42
C GLY A 271 -12.71 0.36 6.97
N SER A 272 -12.89 0.07 8.26
CA SER A 272 -12.34 -1.16 8.85
C SER A 272 -12.95 -2.43 8.24
N LEU A 273 -14.26 -2.43 7.98
CA LEU A 273 -14.97 -3.53 7.33
C LEU A 273 -14.50 -3.74 5.87
N LEU A 274 -14.20 -2.67 5.13
CA LEU A 274 -13.59 -2.76 3.80
C LEU A 274 -12.20 -3.42 3.85
N GLY A 275 -11.40 -3.09 4.86
CA GLY A 275 -10.10 -3.74 5.07
C GLY A 275 -10.24 -5.24 5.34
N GLU A 276 -11.18 -5.62 6.21
CA GLU A 276 -11.48 -7.03 6.47
C GLU A 276 -12.01 -7.77 5.23
N LEU A 277 -12.88 -7.13 4.44
CA LEU A 277 -13.38 -7.65 3.18
C LEU A 277 -12.23 -7.95 2.22
N ALA A 278 -11.30 -7.00 2.06
CA ALA A 278 -10.14 -7.15 1.19
C ALA A 278 -9.28 -8.35 1.61
N VAL A 279 -9.07 -8.54 2.92
CA VAL A 279 -8.32 -9.67 3.47
C VAL A 279 -9.02 -11.00 3.19
N LEU A 280 -10.35 -11.07 3.30
CA LEU A 280 -11.09 -12.30 2.96
C LEU A 280 -10.97 -12.63 1.48
N LEU A 281 -11.05 -11.63 0.60
CA LEU A 281 -10.88 -11.80 -0.85
C LEU A 281 -9.46 -12.24 -1.21
N ASP A 282 -8.43 -11.66 -0.58
CA ASP A 282 -7.03 -12.05 -0.80
C ASP A 282 -6.76 -13.51 -0.38
N ARG A 283 -7.42 -13.96 0.69
CA ARG A 283 -7.40 -15.35 1.16
C ARG A 283 -8.20 -16.31 0.28
N GLY A 284 -8.89 -15.80 -0.74
CA GLY A 284 -9.58 -16.59 -1.76
C GLY A 284 -11.06 -16.86 -1.48
N ALA A 285 -11.67 -16.18 -0.51
CA ALA A 285 -13.12 -16.24 -0.33
C ALA A 285 -13.83 -15.68 -1.58
N SER A 286 -14.99 -16.24 -1.92
CA SER A 286 -15.86 -15.62 -2.92
C SER A 286 -16.45 -14.30 -2.37
N PRO A 287 -16.84 -13.36 -3.24
CA PRO A 287 -17.47 -12.10 -2.82
C PRO A 287 -18.68 -12.31 -1.88
N ASP A 288 -19.55 -13.28 -2.19
CA ASP A 288 -20.76 -13.56 -1.42
C ASP A 288 -20.44 -14.16 -0.03
N GLU A 289 -19.44 -15.05 0.05
CA GLU A 289 -18.98 -15.60 1.32
C GLU A 289 -18.33 -14.54 2.20
N ALA A 290 -17.52 -13.67 1.60
CA ALA A 290 -16.83 -12.61 2.33
C ALA A 290 -17.84 -11.60 2.90
N LEU A 291 -18.82 -11.18 2.10
CA LEU A 291 -19.86 -10.25 2.54
C LEU A 291 -20.77 -10.85 3.61
N ARG A 292 -21.19 -12.11 3.43
CA ARG A 292 -22.02 -12.82 4.42
C ARG A 292 -21.29 -12.98 5.75
N GLY A 293 -20.02 -13.39 5.72
CA GLY A 293 -19.19 -13.52 6.92
C GLY A 293 -18.97 -12.18 7.65
N LEU A 294 -18.92 -11.06 6.92
CA LEU A 294 -18.86 -9.74 7.52
C LEU A 294 -20.19 -9.31 8.14
N ALA A 295 -21.30 -9.51 7.44
CA ALA A 295 -22.64 -9.18 7.95
C ALA A 295 -22.94 -9.93 9.25
N GLU A 296 -22.61 -11.23 9.31
CA GLU A 296 -22.75 -12.05 10.52
C GLU A 296 -21.92 -11.52 11.70
N ARG A 297 -20.67 -11.09 11.46
CA ARG A 297 -19.81 -10.52 12.51
C ARG A 297 -20.23 -9.12 12.95
N ALA A 298 -20.74 -8.31 12.02
CA ALA A 298 -21.26 -6.98 12.29
C ALA A 298 -22.66 -7.00 12.93
N GLY A 299 -23.30 -8.17 13.03
CA GLY A 299 -24.68 -8.29 13.52
C GLY A 299 -25.72 -7.68 12.57
N ALA A 300 -25.35 -7.42 11.31
CA ALA A 300 -26.22 -6.84 10.31
C ALA A 300 -27.13 -7.92 9.70
N THR A 301 -28.45 -7.68 9.71
CA THR A 301 -29.41 -8.56 9.03
C THR A 301 -29.41 -8.18 7.54
N PRO A 302 -29.31 -9.14 6.59
CA PRO A 302 -29.31 -8.80 5.18
C PRO A 302 -30.62 -8.10 4.80
N ALA A 303 -30.52 -6.99 4.06
CA ALA A 303 -31.69 -6.35 3.45
C ALA A 303 -32.32 -7.33 2.45
N GLY A 304 -33.59 -7.66 2.67
CA GLY A 304 -34.35 -8.61 1.85
C GLY A 304 -34.54 -8.14 0.41
N GLU A 305 -34.63 -9.13 -0.48
CA GLU A 305 -34.82 -9.05 -1.94
C GLU A 305 -35.85 -8.04 -2.46
#